data_AF-A0AAV1US46-F1
#
_entry.id   AF-A0AAV1US46-F1
#
_cell.length_a   1.000
_cell.length_b   1.000
_cell.length_c   1.000
_cell.angle_alpha   90.00
_cell.angle_beta   90.00
_cell.angle_gamma   90.00
#
_symmetry.space_group_name_H-M   'P 1'
#
loop_
_entity.id
_entity.type
_entity.pdbx_description
1 polymer ?
#
loop_
_entity_poly.entity_id
_entity_poly.type
_entity_poly.pdbx_seq_one_letter_code
_entity_poly.pdbx_strand_id
1 'polypeptide(L)'
;MTILGLGLILMATAVPMHLADHVPPFQVPTFNYGTLLSGDTPHDVLSALTQDGIISLDNVPSYSQVRRSYLNAAAACAVSAQEVNAAFLLHKTLKDGTKRYTISTASGQDADANSTITDGACPGYKAVYNEFSALLELVVLHVATALDATDFTTTDGYGQPISSRKLVTDAVRLDHFHAYEAPSRKERRRLSTGSSPTATNSIQGDDDLTIELHEDSGMLIAFATPAFYKVSNDGTKRTFEAVAASGEDDSESGLIIQTRDGQRVRPVLKPDQVTLMVGTGYNLWVDASHQLPAVMHAVRMPEVETTSTQRLVRAWFGKMTLLPSYQRMSKQVYFDGYTNLTREYVQNGYQVDHHAVGCAPGRRLISFAGDVCMSNVCHPKNPSDEPKPGCTTMCNSEHFVGGECAKYCSCSGQKVTGSKCWFTCVADIADCAGGSQQCSGMGKKCV
;
A
#
# COMPACT_ATOMS: atom_id res chain seq x y z
N MET A 1 57.91 11.70 -39.86
CA MET A 1 57.56 10.70 -38.82
C MET A 1 56.58 11.37 -37.88
N THR A 2 55.30 11.06 -38.02
CA THR A 2 54.23 11.63 -37.18
C THR A 2 53.52 10.44 -36.56
N ILE A 3 53.67 10.27 -35.26
CA ILE A 3 53.12 9.16 -34.47
C ILE A 3 51.64 9.48 -34.22
N LEU A 4 50.72 8.69 -34.81
CA LEU A 4 49.32 8.66 -34.40
C LEU A 4 49.22 7.84 -33.11
N GLY A 5 48.91 8.51 -32.00
CA GLY A 5 48.46 7.85 -30.77
C GLY A 5 46.98 7.50 -30.87
N LEU A 6 46.65 6.22 -30.99
CA LEU A 6 45.30 5.73 -30.73
C LEU A 6 45.06 5.76 -29.22
N GLY A 7 44.28 6.74 -28.75
CA GLY A 7 43.70 6.69 -27.41
C GLY A 7 42.57 5.65 -27.38
N LEU A 8 42.73 4.59 -26.59
CA LEU A 8 41.63 3.71 -26.22
C LEU A 8 40.64 4.52 -25.38
N ILE A 9 39.45 4.79 -25.93
CA ILE A 9 38.31 5.27 -25.15
C ILE A 9 37.76 4.04 -24.41
N LEU A 10 38.11 3.88 -23.13
CA LEU A 10 37.35 2.99 -22.24
C LEU A 10 35.95 3.59 -22.09
N MET A 11 34.99 3.04 -22.82
CA MET A 11 33.57 3.20 -22.50
C MET A 11 33.35 2.49 -21.17
N ALA A 12 33.27 3.25 -20.08
CA ALA A 12 32.80 2.73 -18.80
C ALA A 12 31.36 2.24 -19.01
N THR A 13 31.19 0.93 -19.14
CA THR A 13 29.86 0.31 -19.06
C THR A 13 29.38 0.51 -17.63
N ALA A 14 28.33 1.31 -17.44
CA ALA A 14 27.66 1.42 -16.15
C ALA A 14 27.32 0.01 -15.66
N VAL A 15 27.94 -0.39 -14.55
CA VAL A 15 27.61 -1.65 -13.89
C VAL A 15 26.16 -1.49 -13.38
N PRO A 16 25.25 -2.44 -13.66
CA PRO A 16 23.91 -2.39 -13.12
C PRO A 16 23.98 -2.30 -11.59
N MET A 17 23.31 -1.32 -10.99
CA MET A 17 23.33 -1.10 -9.54
C MET A 17 22.22 -1.95 -8.91
N HIS A 18 22.56 -3.11 -8.33
CA HIS A 18 21.56 -3.94 -7.65
C HIS A 18 21.16 -3.30 -6.32
N LEU A 19 19.89 -3.46 -5.91
CA LEU A 19 19.42 -2.90 -4.65
C LEU A 19 20.19 -3.51 -3.45
N ALA A 20 20.56 -4.79 -3.55
CA ALA A 20 21.37 -5.56 -2.60
C ALA A 20 22.72 -4.90 -2.29
N ASP A 21 23.27 -4.13 -3.22
CA ASP A 21 24.57 -3.48 -3.06
C ASP A 21 24.47 -2.25 -2.13
N HIS A 22 23.26 -1.77 -1.83
CA HIS A 22 23.03 -0.48 -1.17
C HIS A 22 21.99 -0.50 -0.04
N VAL A 23 21.08 -1.48 -0.02
CA VAL A 23 20.03 -1.60 1.00
C VAL A 23 20.20 -2.96 1.70
N PRO A 24 20.39 -2.98 3.04
CA PRO A 24 20.65 -4.22 3.76
C PRO A 24 19.45 -5.15 3.72
N PRO A 25 19.68 -6.48 3.67
CA PRO A 25 18.60 -7.46 3.70
C PRO A 25 17.92 -7.48 5.07
N PHE A 26 16.60 -7.69 5.06
CA PHE A 26 15.78 -7.88 6.24
C PHE A 26 15.09 -9.24 6.16
N GLN A 27 15.39 -10.11 7.12
CA GLN A 27 14.75 -11.41 7.23
C GLN A 27 13.37 -11.22 7.84
N VAL A 28 12.32 -11.40 7.04
CA VAL A 28 10.95 -11.27 7.53
C VAL A 28 10.66 -12.39 8.53
N PRO A 29 10.18 -12.08 9.76
CA PRO A 29 9.75 -13.09 10.71
C PRO A 29 8.77 -14.07 10.06
N THR A 30 9.18 -15.34 9.97
CA THR A 30 8.46 -16.38 9.24
C THR A 30 7.87 -17.39 10.23
N PHE A 31 6.60 -17.72 10.05
CA PHE A 31 5.88 -18.69 10.88
C PHE A 31 5.31 -19.82 10.04
N ASN A 32 5.31 -21.03 10.60
CA ASN A 32 4.73 -22.19 9.94
C ASN A 32 3.21 -22.14 10.01
N TYR A 33 2.56 -22.15 8.84
CA TYR A 33 1.11 -22.09 8.72
C TYR A 33 0.40 -23.22 9.49
N GLY A 34 0.94 -24.45 9.46
CA GLY A 34 0.34 -25.62 10.10
C GLY A 34 0.41 -25.62 11.63
N THR A 35 1.31 -24.83 12.21
CA THR A 35 1.50 -24.74 13.67
C THR A 35 1.21 -23.35 14.23
N LEU A 36 0.58 -22.46 13.45
CA LEU A 36 0.37 -21.06 13.81
C LEU A 36 -0.41 -20.87 15.12
N LEU A 37 -1.27 -21.82 15.47
CA LEU A 37 -2.11 -21.82 16.68
C LEU A 37 -1.54 -22.69 17.81
N SER A 38 -0.30 -23.18 17.70
CA SER A 38 0.29 -24.11 18.66
C SER A 38 1.23 -23.40 19.63
N GLY A 39 1.17 -23.78 20.91
CA GLY A 39 2.08 -23.26 21.94
C GLY A 39 2.09 -21.73 22.00
N ASP A 40 3.28 -21.14 22.05
CA ASP A 40 3.48 -19.69 22.14
C ASP A 40 3.51 -18.98 20.77
N THR A 41 3.41 -19.72 19.66
CA THR A 41 3.47 -19.15 18.29
C THR A 41 2.49 -17.99 18.06
N PRO A 42 1.23 -18.01 18.57
CA PRO A 42 0.35 -16.83 18.49
C PRO A 42 0.95 -15.55 19.08
N HIS A 43 1.62 -15.64 20.23
CA HIS A 43 2.24 -14.49 20.89
C HIS A 43 3.48 -14.01 20.12
N ASP A 44 4.24 -14.94 19.54
CA ASP A 44 5.38 -14.58 18.67
C ASP A 44 4.91 -13.85 17.40
N VAL A 45 3.78 -14.26 16.82
CA VAL A 45 3.14 -13.57 15.69
C VAL A 45 2.72 -12.15 16.08
N LEU A 46 2.04 -11.99 17.22
CA LEU A 46 1.68 -10.66 17.74
C LEU A 46 2.92 -9.79 17.99
N SER A 47 3.98 -10.37 18.56
CA SER A 47 5.23 -9.68 18.84
C SER A 47 5.90 -9.18 17.55
N ALA A 48 6.00 -10.03 16.52
CA ALA A 48 6.56 -9.66 15.22
C ALA A 48 5.75 -8.56 14.53
N LEU A 49 4.42 -8.66 14.55
CA LEU A 49 3.54 -7.63 14.00
C LEU A 49 3.63 -6.30 14.78
N THR A 50 3.78 -6.34 16.10
CA THR A 50 3.96 -5.14 16.94
C THR A 50 5.32 -4.47 16.71
N GLN A 51 6.33 -5.25 16.34
CA GLN A 51 7.69 -4.75 16.13
C GLN A 51 7.81 -3.97 14.82
N ASP A 52 7.50 -4.59 13.68
CA ASP A 52 7.72 -4.01 12.35
C ASP A 52 6.50 -4.12 11.41
N GLY A 53 5.37 -4.67 11.87
CA GLY A 53 4.14 -4.75 11.08
C GLY A 53 4.19 -5.74 9.91
N ILE A 54 5.24 -6.55 9.79
CA ILE A 54 5.45 -7.48 8.67
C ILE A 54 5.79 -8.88 9.16
N ILE A 55 5.14 -9.89 8.56
CA ILE A 55 5.41 -11.33 8.79
C ILE A 55 5.26 -12.11 7.49
N SER A 56 5.86 -13.31 7.45
CA SER A 56 5.65 -14.28 6.38
C SER A 56 5.15 -15.61 6.93
N LEU A 57 4.39 -16.34 6.11
CA LEU A 57 3.85 -17.66 6.43
C LEU A 57 4.42 -18.65 5.43
N ASP A 58 5.11 -19.67 5.93
CA ASP A 58 5.59 -20.79 5.12
C ASP A 58 4.70 -22.03 5.29
N ASN A 59 4.98 -23.06 4.49
CA ASN A 59 4.25 -24.33 4.54
C ASN A 59 2.73 -24.20 4.35
N VAL A 60 2.28 -23.15 3.65
CA VAL A 60 0.87 -22.99 3.26
C VAL A 60 0.55 -24.03 2.19
N PRO A 61 -0.44 -24.92 2.41
CA PRO A 61 -0.75 -26.00 1.48
C PRO A 61 -1.02 -25.50 0.06
N SER A 62 -0.37 -26.15 -0.93
CA SER A 62 -0.50 -25.85 -2.37
C SER A 62 -0.09 -24.45 -2.81
N TYR A 63 0.34 -23.56 -1.90
CA TYR A 63 0.55 -22.13 -2.20
C TYR A 63 1.51 -21.88 -3.37
N SER A 64 2.69 -22.51 -3.36
CA SER A 64 3.69 -22.29 -4.41
C SER A 64 3.15 -22.62 -5.81
N GLN A 65 2.36 -23.69 -5.94
CA GLN A 65 1.74 -24.07 -7.22
C GLN A 65 0.66 -23.05 -7.62
N VAL A 66 -0.25 -22.71 -6.71
CA VAL A 66 -1.38 -21.82 -7.00
C VAL A 66 -0.87 -20.40 -7.30
N ARG A 67 0.09 -19.88 -6.53
CA ARG A 67 0.78 -18.60 -6.78
C ARG A 67 1.37 -18.56 -8.18
N ARG A 68 2.13 -19.59 -8.57
CA ARG A 68 2.77 -19.65 -9.89
C ARG A 68 1.73 -19.66 -11.02
N SER A 69 0.70 -20.51 -10.90
CA SER A 69 -0.38 -20.58 -11.89
C SER A 69 -1.08 -19.23 -12.05
N TYR A 70 -1.42 -18.57 -10.94
CA TYR A 70 -2.08 -17.28 -10.96
C TYR A 70 -1.18 -16.17 -11.54
N LEU A 71 0.04 -15.99 -11.03
CA LEU A 71 0.93 -14.91 -11.50
C LEU A 71 1.31 -15.07 -12.98
N ASN A 72 1.47 -16.30 -13.47
CA ASN A 72 1.70 -16.54 -14.90
C ASN A 72 0.49 -16.09 -15.73
N ALA A 73 -0.71 -16.55 -15.37
CA ALA A 73 -1.94 -16.24 -16.09
C ALA A 73 -2.28 -14.76 -16.05
N ALA A 74 -2.16 -14.13 -14.87
CA ALA A 74 -2.46 -12.72 -14.67
C ALA A 74 -1.49 -11.80 -15.44
N ALA A 75 -0.20 -12.13 -15.46
CA ALA A 75 0.78 -11.33 -16.18
C ALA A 75 0.62 -11.47 -17.70
N ALA A 76 0.39 -12.69 -18.20
CA ALA A 76 0.07 -12.90 -19.62
C ALA A 76 -1.23 -12.18 -20.02
N CYS A 77 -2.25 -12.21 -19.16
CA CYS A 77 -3.52 -11.51 -19.35
C CYS A 77 -3.31 -9.99 -19.43
N ALA A 78 -2.66 -9.38 -18.43
CA ALA A 78 -2.45 -7.93 -18.39
C ALA A 78 -1.68 -7.41 -19.61
N VAL A 79 -0.61 -8.11 -20.02
CA VAL A 79 0.21 -7.72 -21.18
C VAL A 79 -0.56 -7.88 -22.50
N SER A 80 -1.45 -8.87 -22.61
CA SER A 80 -2.28 -9.07 -23.82
C SER A 80 -3.47 -8.10 -23.87
N ALA A 81 -4.13 -7.90 -22.73
CA ALA A 81 -5.23 -6.95 -22.55
C ALA A 81 -4.80 -5.50 -22.86
N GLN A 82 -3.54 -5.17 -22.59
CA GLN A 82 -2.95 -3.87 -22.92
C GLN A 82 -2.98 -3.57 -24.42
N GLU A 83 -2.74 -4.56 -25.29
CA GLU A 83 -2.69 -4.34 -26.75
C GLU A 83 -4.05 -4.01 -27.35
N VAL A 84 -5.10 -4.59 -26.79
CA VAL A 84 -6.49 -4.38 -27.22
C VAL A 84 -7.20 -3.30 -26.40
N ASN A 85 -6.47 -2.61 -25.51
CA ASN A 85 -7.00 -1.59 -24.61
C ASN A 85 -8.25 -2.07 -23.85
N ALA A 86 -8.17 -3.26 -23.23
CA ALA A 86 -9.31 -3.88 -22.58
C ALA A 86 -9.84 -3.02 -21.43
N ALA A 87 -11.16 -2.84 -21.36
CA ALA A 87 -11.79 -1.89 -20.43
C ALA A 87 -11.57 -2.19 -18.94
N PHE A 88 -11.32 -3.44 -18.57
CA PHE A 88 -11.05 -3.83 -17.18
C PHE A 88 -9.61 -3.51 -16.73
N LEU A 89 -8.70 -3.23 -17.67
CA LEU A 89 -7.30 -3.01 -17.38
C LEU A 89 -7.03 -1.53 -17.14
N LEU A 90 -6.67 -1.18 -15.91
CA LEU A 90 -6.23 0.18 -15.60
C LEU A 90 -4.75 0.32 -15.97
N HIS A 91 -4.36 1.50 -16.45
CA HIS A 91 -2.99 1.80 -16.89
C HIS A 91 -2.50 3.12 -16.30
N LYS A 92 -1.24 3.16 -15.86
CA LYS A 92 -0.53 4.38 -15.44
C LYS A 92 0.94 4.31 -15.84
N THR A 93 1.52 5.42 -16.28
CA THR A 93 2.99 5.57 -16.39
C THR A 93 3.51 6.27 -15.14
N LEU A 94 4.53 5.70 -14.51
CA LEU A 94 5.16 6.17 -13.27
C LEU A 94 6.30 7.15 -13.56
N LYS A 95 6.81 7.81 -12.52
CA LYS A 95 7.83 8.87 -12.61
C LYS A 95 9.12 8.41 -13.30
N ASP A 96 9.55 7.18 -13.02
CA ASP A 96 10.72 6.53 -13.62
C ASP A 96 10.48 5.99 -15.05
N GLY A 97 9.27 6.21 -15.61
CA GLY A 97 8.87 5.70 -16.92
C GLY A 97 8.34 4.26 -16.92
N THR A 98 8.28 3.60 -15.77
CA THR A 98 7.67 2.27 -15.62
C THR A 98 6.17 2.35 -15.92
N LYS A 99 5.67 1.41 -16.72
CA LYS A 99 4.24 1.30 -17.03
C LYS A 99 3.61 0.30 -16.08
N ARG A 100 2.61 0.73 -15.31
CA ARG A 100 1.83 -0.13 -14.42
C ARG A 100 0.48 -0.45 -15.07
N TYR A 101 0.20 -1.75 -15.19
CA TYR A 101 -1.09 -2.28 -15.59
C TYR A 101 -1.74 -2.97 -14.39
N THR A 102 -3.00 -2.66 -14.12
CA THR A 102 -3.71 -3.14 -12.95
C THR A 102 -4.99 -3.86 -13.34
N ILE A 103 -5.16 -5.08 -12.80
CA ILE A 103 -6.44 -5.77 -12.76
C ILE A 103 -6.90 -5.68 -11.30
N SER A 104 -7.98 -4.92 -11.06
CA SER A 104 -8.57 -4.78 -9.74
C SER A 104 -9.87 -5.58 -9.67
N THR A 105 -10.10 -6.26 -8.56
CA THR A 105 -11.32 -7.06 -8.37
C THR A 105 -11.75 -7.00 -6.92
N ALA A 106 -13.02 -6.70 -6.67
CA ALA A 106 -13.60 -6.89 -5.35
C ALA A 106 -13.65 -8.39 -5.05
N SER A 107 -13.31 -8.79 -3.82
CA SER A 107 -13.22 -10.19 -3.41
C SER A 107 -13.93 -10.43 -2.08
N GLY A 108 -13.93 -11.67 -1.58
CA GLY A 108 -14.67 -12.05 -0.39
C GLY A 108 -16.17 -11.80 -0.51
N GLN A 109 -16.76 -11.09 0.45
CA GLN A 109 -18.20 -10.83 0.51
C GLN A 109 -18.70 -9.91 -0.62
N ASP A 110 -17.82 -9.07 -1.18
CA ASP A 110 -18.15 -8.12 -2.24
C ASP A 110 -17.80 -8.62 -3.65
N ALA A 111 -17.43 -9.90 -3.77
CA ALA A 111 -17.12 -10.50 -5.05
C ALA A 111 -18.37 -10.55 -5.97
N ASP A 112 -18.28 -9.94 -7.15
CA ASP A 112 -19.30 -10.11 -8.20
C ASP A 112 -19.09 -11.46 -8.89
N ALA A 113 -19.83 -12.47 -8.44
CA ALA A 113 -19.80 -13.82 -9.00
C ALA A 113 -20.17 -13.86 -10.50
N ASN A 114 -20.88 -12.85 -11.01
CA ASN A 114 -21.34 -12.78 -12.40
C ASN A 114 -20.39 -12.01 -13.31
N SER A 115 -19.34 -11.37 -12.77
CA SER A 115 -18.34 -10.71 -13.61
C SER A 115 -17.60 -11.73 -14.48
N THR A 116 -17.67 -11.53 -15.80
CA THR A 116 -17.01 -12.34 -16.85
C THR A 116 -16.14 -11.51 -17.78
N ILE A 117 -16.01 -10.20 -17.51
CA ILE A 117 -15.34 -9.24 -18.40
C ILE A 117 -13.88 -9.64 -18.64
N THR A 118 -13.16 -10.02 -17.58
CA THR A 118 -11.76 -10.45 -17.69
C THR A 118 -11.63 -11.80 -18.40
N ASP A 119 -12.54 -12.74 -18.15
CA ASP A 119 -12.52 -14.06 -18.79
C ASP A 119 -12.76 -13.99 -20.30
N GLY A 120 -13.55 -13.02 -20.76
CA GLY A 120 -13.77 -12.78 -22.19
C GLY A 120 -12.47 -12.42 -22.93
N ALA A 121 -11.58 -11.67 -22.29
CA ALA A 121 -10.27 -11.32 -22.84
C ALA A 121 -9.17 -12.34 -22.50
N CYS A 122 -9.32 -13.04 -21.38
CA CYS A 122 -8.32 -13.95 -20.81
C CYS A 122 -8.99 -15.25 -20.36
N PRO A 123 -9.28 -16.18 -21.29
CA PRO A 123 -9.96 -17.43 -20.96
C PRO A 123 -9.22 -18.24 -19.88
N GLY A 124 -9.96 -18.64 -18.84
CA GLY A 124 -9.42 -19.41 -17.70
C GLY A 124 -8.83 -18.56 -16.56
N TYR A 125 -8.78 -17.24 -16.70
CA TYR A 125 -8.26 -16.34 -15.66
C TYR A 125 -9.05 -16.45 -14.35
N LYS A 126 -10.39 -16.43 -14.40
CA LYS A 126 -11.24 -16.47 -13.20
C LYS A 126 -11.02 -17.72 -12.35
N ALA A 127 -10.77 -18.87 -12.98
CA ALA A 127 -10.53 -20.11 -12.25
C ALA A 127 -9.27 -20.02 -11.38
N VAL A 128 -8.15 -19.60 -11.98
CA VAL A 128 -6.88 -19.45 -11.26
C VAL A 128 -6.89 -18.28 -10.27
N TYR A 129 -7.64 -17.21 -10.57
CA TYR A 129 -7.88 -16.11 -9.64
C TYR A 129 -8.66 -16.56 -8.40
N ASN A 130 -9.79 -17.24 -8.59
CA ASN A 130 -10.63 -17.68 -7.48
C ASN A 130 -9.89 -18.65 -6.55
N GLU A 131 -9.14 -19.60 -7.11
CA GLU A 131 -8.34 -20.54 -6.33
C GLU A 131 -7.29 -19.81 -5.48
N PHE A 132 -6.56 -18.87 -6.09
CA PHE A 132 -5.53 -18.12 -5.39
C PHE A 132 -6.09 -17.14 -4.35
N SER A 133 -7.16 -16.43 -4.71
CA SER A 133 -7.84 -15.46 -3.86
C SER A 133 -8.41 -16.13 -2.60
N ALA A 134 -9.10 -17.27 -2.76
CA ALA A 134 -9.65 -18.04 -1.65
C ALA A 134 -8.55 -18.60 -0.72
N LEU A 135 -7.43 -19.06 -1.29
CA LEU A 135 -6.29 -19.53 -0.48
C LEU A 135 -5.74 -18.41 0.41
N LEU A 136 -5.54 -17.20 -0.15
CA LEU A 136 -5.07 -16.07 0.65
C LEU A 136 -6.08 -15.61 1.70
N GLU A 137 -7.39 -15.73 1.44
CA GLU A 137 -8.40 -15.47 2.46
C GLU A 137 -8.27 -16.39 3.67
N LEU A 138 -8.01 -17.68 3.45
CA LEU A 138 -7.76 -18.65 4.52
C LEU A 138 -6.51 -18.29 5.33
N VAL A 139 -5.43 -17.85 4.67
CA VAL A 139 -4.20 -17.44 5.35
C VAL A 139 -4.45 -16.24 6.26
N VAL A 140 -5.11 -15.20 5.77
CA VAL A 140 -5.43 -14.01 6.58
C VAL A 140 -6.34 -14.37 7.75
N LEU A 141 -7.34 -15.24 7.54
CA LEU A 141 -8.21 -15.73 8.61
C LEU A 141 -7.44 -16.52 9.67
N HIS A 142 -6.43 -17.30 9.28
CA HIS A 142 -5.61 -18.07 10.22
C HIS A 142 -4.75 -17.16 11.09
N VAL A 143 -4.13 -16.13 10.51
CA VAL A 143 -3.40 -15.08 11.26
C VAL A 143 -4.34 -14.36 12.22
N ALA A 144 -5.54 -13.97 11.78
CA ALA A 144 -6.52 -13.33 12.65
C ALA A 144 -6.96 -14.23 13.81
N THR A 145 -7.03 -15.55 13.58
CA THR A 145 -7.32 -16.53 14.64
C THR A 145 -6.16 -16.67 15.62
N ALA A 146 -4.92 -16.54 15.14
CA ALA A 146 -3.75 -16.52 16.02
C ALA A 146 -3.78 -15.27 16.92
N LEU A 147 -4.09 -14.10 16.37
CA LEU A 147 -4.27 -12.89 17.18
C LEU A 147 -5.35 -13.05 18.26
N ASP A 148 -6.50 -13.67 17.92
CA ASP A 148 -7.56 -13.96 18.89
C ASP A 148 -7.14 -14.94 20.00
N ALA A 149 -6.04 -15.67 19.84
CA ALA A 149 -5.49 -16.59 20.84
C ALA A 149 -4.43 -15.93 21.77
N THR A 150 -4.26 -14.61 21.67
CA THR A 150 -3.34 -13.82 22.50
C THR A 150 -4.09 -12.84 23.40
N ASP A 151 -3.39 -11.92 24.04
CA ASP A 151 -3.95 -10.77 24.73
C ASP A 151 -4.34 -9.61 23.78
N PHE A 152 -4.23 -9.81 22.46
CA PHE A 152 -4.70 -8.88 21.46
C PHE A 152 -6.24 -8.82 21.41
N THR A 153 -6.77 -7.68 21.84
CA THR A 153 -8.20 -7.37 21.81
C THR A 153 -8.49 -6.17 20.90
N THR A 154 -9.68 -6.16 20.29
CA THR A 154 -10.21 -5.04 19.50
C THR A 154 -11.63 -4.67 19.91
N THR A 155 -12.02 -3.42 19.70
CA THR A 155 -13.35 -2.88 20.00
C THR A 155 -13.91 -2.10 18.81
N ASP A 156 -15.25 -2.02 18.73
CA ASP A 156 -15.94 -1.17 17.77
C ASP A 156 -16.02 0.30 18.20
N GLY A 157 -16.59 1.15 17.34
CA GLY A 157 -16.83 2.56 17.65
C GLY A 157 -17.71 2.84 18.88
N TYR A 158 -18.37 1.83 19.48
CA TYR A 158 -19.08 1.91 20.76
C TYR A 158 -18.32 1.31 21.95
N GLY A 159 -17.13 0.78 21.73
CA GLY A 159 -16.32 0.09 22.74
C GLY A 159 -16.75 -1.36 22.98
N GLN A 160 -17.56 -1.95 22.09
CA GLN A 160 -17.92 -3.37 22.19
C GLN A 160 -16.81 -4.25 21.64
N PRO A 161 -16.40 -5.32 22.35
CA PRO A 161 -15.37 -6.23 21.86
C PRO A 161 -15.75 -6.87 20.52
N ILE A 162 -14.79 -6.90 19.60
CA ILE A 162 -14.87 -7.66 18.35
C ILE A 162 -13.60 -8.50 18.24
N SER A 163 -13.72 -9.74 17.76
CA SER A 163 -12.54 -10.58 17.51
C SER A 163 -11.90 -10.22 16.17
N SER A 164 -10.59 -10.35 16.08
CA SER A 164 -9.81 -10.15 14.85
C SER A 164 -10.33 -11.05 13.74
N ARG A 165 -10.65 -12.32 14.06
CA ARG A 165 -11.24 -13.26 13.10
C ARG A 165 -12.57 -12.75 12.56
N LYS A 166 -13.42 -12.16 13.40
CA LYS A 166 -14.71 -11.58 12.94
C LYS A 166 -14.47 -10.38 12.02
N LEU A 167 -13.59 -9.45 12.40
CA LEU A 167 -13.24 -8.30 11.56
C LEU A 167 -12.76 -8.74 10.17
N VAL A 168 -11.88 -9.74 10.11
CA VAL A 168 -11.32 -10.27 8.86
C VAL A 168 -12.33 -11.09 8.05
N THR A 169 -13.24 -11.81 8.70
CA THR A 169 -14.29 -12.60 8.01
C THR A 169 -15.29 -11.69 7.29
N ASP A 170 -15.64 -10.58 7.94
CA ASP A 170 -16.65 -9.64 7.44
C ASP A 170 -16.03 -8.48 6.65
N ALA A 171 -14.70 -8.47 6.49
CA ALA A 171 -13.96 -7.43 5.83
C ALA A 171 -14.33 -7.31 4.34
N VAL A 172 -14.42 -6.07 3.88
CA VAL A 172 -14.34 -5.76 2.44
C VAL A 172 -12.94 -6.15 1.96
N ARG A 173 -12.84 -6.87 0.84
CA ARG A 173 -11.56 -7.29 0.26
C ARG A 173 -11.36 -6.68 -1.12
N LEU A 174 -10.15 -6.16 -1.35
CA LEU A 174 -9.74 -5.63 -2.64
C LEU A 174 -8.50 -6.39 -3.11
N ASP A 175 -8.65 -7.09 -4.22
CA ASP A 175 -7.57 -7.81 -4.87
C ASP A 175 -6.99 -6.94 -5.98
N HIS A 176 -5.68 -6.75 -5.94
CA HIS A 176 -4.94 -5.98 -6.91
C HIS A 176 -3.82 -6.83 -7.51
N PHE A 177 -3.93 -7.08 -8.81
CA PHE A 177 -2.80 -7.53 -9.60
C PHE A 177 -2.15 -6.34 -10.30
N HIS A 178 -0.82 -6.27 -10.24
CA HIS A 178 -0.03 -5.28 -10.94
C HIS A 178 1.02 -5.95 -11.83
N ALA A 179 1.05 -5.57 -13.10
CA ALA A 179 2.17 -5.81 -14.00
C ALA A 179 2.92 -4.49 -14.22
N TYR A 180 4.16 -4.42 -13.71
CA TYR A 180 5.06 -3.29 -13.92
C TYR A 180 6.02 -3.63 -15.05
N GLU A 181 5.87 -2.93 -16.17
CA GLU A 181 6.75 -3.06 -17.32
C GLU A 181 7.83 -1.97 -17.27
N ALA A 182 9.09 -2.41 -17.17
CA ALA A 182 10.23 -1.52 -17.18
C ALA A 182 10.36 -0.78 -18.53
N PRO A 183 10.78 0.50 -18.54
CA PRO A 183 11.00 1.24 -19.77
C PRO A 183 12.05 0.55 -20.65
N SER A 184 11.80 0.53 -21.97
CA SER A 184 12.75 -0.01 -22.95
C SER A 184 14.09 0.72 -22.86
N ARG A 185 15.19 0.08 -23.32
CA ARG A 185 16.51 0.74 -23.36
C ARG A 185 16.47 2.09 -24.12
N LYS A 186 15.61 2.22 -25.14
CA LYS A 186 15.43 3.47 -25.89
C LYS A 186 14.71 4.54 -25.08
N GLU A 187 13.66 4.18 -24.34
CA GLU A 187 12.94 5.09 -23.43
C GLU A 187 13.85 5.53 -22.28
N ARG A 188 14.60 4.61 -21.67
CA ARG A 188 15.60 4.93 -20.62
C ARG A 188 16.64 5.94 -21.11
N ARG A 189 17.21 5.74 -22.30
CA ARG A 189 18.18 6.67 -22.89
C ARG A 189 17.62 8.09 -23.09
N ARG A 190 16.32 8.22 -23.39
CA ARG A 190 15.65 9.52 -23.53
C ARG A 190 15.37 10.18 -22.17
N LEU A 191 15.04 9.38 -21.16
CA LEU A 191 14.84 9.87 -19.79
C LEU A 191 16.18 10.36 -19.19
N SER A 192 17.28 9.65 -19.45
CA SER A 192 18.61 10.00 -18.95
C SER A 192 19.24 11.24 -19.61
N THR A 193 18.75 11.70 -20.76
CA THR A 193 19.29 12.91 -21.42
C THR A 193 18.85 14.22 -20.78
N GLY A 194 17.98 14.19 -19.76
CA GLY A 194 17.53 15.36 -19.00
C GLY A 194 18.21 15.55 -17.62
N SER A 195 19.00 14.59 -17.17
CA SER A 195 19.57 14.57 -15.81
C SER A 195 21.10 14.49 -15.89
N SER A 196 21.81 15.50 -15.40
CA SER A 196 23.27 15.45 -15.26
C SER A 196 23.68 14.24 -14.40
N PRO A 197 24.73 13.48 -14.79
CA PRO A 197 25.17 12.32 -14.05
C PRO A 197 26.03 12.76 -12.86
N THR A 198 25.41 13.24 -11.79
CA THR A 198 26.04 13.18 -10.47
C THR A 198 25.65 11.83 -9.85
N ALA A 199 26.47 10.82 -10.15
CA ALA A 199 26.44 9.54 -9.46
C ALA A 199 26.93 9.74 -8.02
N THR A 200 26.02 10.13 -7.13
CA THR A 200 26.22 9.97 -5.69
C THR A 200 25.70 8.58 -5.32
N ASN A 201 26.61 7.71 -4.88
CA ASN A 201 26.42 6.30 -4.50
C ASN A 201 25.53 6.09 -3.25
N SER A 202 24.46 6.84 -3.10
CA SER A 202 23.54 6.74 -1.96
C SER A 202 22.11 6.79 -2.49
N ILE A 203 21.37 5.69 -2.30
CA ILE A 203 19.91 5.63 -2.43
C ILE A 203 19.31 6.46 -1.28
N GLN A 204 19.48 7.79 -1.35
CA GLN A 204 18.97 8.74 -0.36
C GLN A 204 17.87 9.62 -0.94
N GLY A 205 17.73 9.71 -2.27
CA GLY A 205 16.64 10.44 -2.92
C GLY A 205 15.46 9.53 -3.28
N ASP A 206 14.24 10.05 -3.18
CA ASP A 206 13.02 9.37 -3.66
C ASP A 206 12.97 9.28 -5.20
N ASP A 207 13.91 9.93 -5.91
CA ASP A 207 13.98 9.99 -7.36
C ASP A 207 14.36 8.66 -8.05
N ASP A 208 14.93 7.70 -7.31
CA ASP A 208 15.30 6.37 -7.83
C ASP A 208 14.23 5.30 -7.57
N LEU A 209 13.08 5.67 -6.98
CA LEU A 209 11.99 4.76 -6.66
C LEU A 209 10.95 4.70 -7.79
N THR A 210 10.54 3.49 -8.15
CA THR A 210 9.42 3.27 -9.08
C THR A 210 8.09 3.65 -8.43
N ILE A 211 7.93 3.28 -7.15
CA ILE A 211 6.85 3.74 -6.27
C ILE A 211 7.52 4.30 -5.04
N GLU A 212 7.23 5.56 -4.74
CA GLU A 212 7.76 6.28 -3.59
C GLU A 212 7.31 5.64 -2.26
N LEU A 213 7.96 6.00 -1.16
CA LEU A 213 7.61 5.46 0.16
C LEU A 213 6.18 5.83 0.55
N HIS A 214 5.38 4.81 0.87
CA HIS A 214 4.00 4.96 1.29
C HIS A 214 3.58 3.86 2.26
N GLU A 215 2.46 4.07 2.95
CA GLU A 215 1.73 3.04 3.70
C GLU A 215 0.44 2.71 2.97
N ASP A 216 -0.02 1.46 3.03
CA ASP A 216 -1.33 1.08 2.51
C ASP A 216 -2.45 1.45 3.48
N SER A 217 -3.59 1.96 2.98
CA SER A 217 -4.69 2.39 3.87
C SER A 217 -5.48 1.25 4.50
N GLY A 218 -5.39 0.00 4.02
CA GLY A 218 -6.13 -1.12 4.59
C GLY A 218 -5.76 -1.47 6.03
N MET A 219 -6.49 -2.40 6.67
CA MET A 219 -6.04 -2.98 7.94
C MET A 219 -4.76 -3.79 7.72
N LEU A 220 -4.76 -4.63 6.69
CA LEU A 220 -3.59 -5.40 6.29
C LEU A 220 -3.62 -5.65 4.79
N ILE A 221 -2.46 -6.00 4.24
CA ILE A 221 -2.32 -6.55 2.90
C ILE A 221 -1.60 -7.88 2.96
N ALA A 222 -2.20 -8.92 2.38
CA ALA A 222 -1.55 -10.20 2.16
C ALA A 222 -1.12 -10.28 0.69
N PHE A 223 0.17 -10.51 0.44
CA PHE A 223 0.70 -10.46 -0.91
C PHE A 223 1.63 -11.62 -1.22
N ALA A 224 1.76 -11.89 -2.51
CA ALA A 224 2.73 -12.83 -3.02
C ALA A 224 4.06 -12.15 -3.28
N THR A 225 5.15 -12.87 -3.01
CA THR A 225 6.46 -12.59 -3.60
C THR A 225 6.28 -12.37 -5.11
N PRO A 226 6.83 -11.30 -5.70
CA PRO A 226 6.63 -11.02 -7.12
C PRO A 226 7.25 -12.10 -8.01
N ALA A 227 6.79 -12.19 -9.25
CA ALA A 227 7.40 -13.00 -10.31
C ALA A 227 7.88 -12.06 -11.44
N PHE A 228 8.94 -12.45 -12.13
CA PHE A 228 9.55 -11.63 -13.17
C PHE A 228 9.53 -12.35 -14.50
N TYR A 229 9.27 -11.59 -15.57
CA TYR A 229 9.17 -12.13 -16.91
C TYR A 229 9.88 -11.26 -17.92
N LYS A 230 10.64 -11.88 -18.82
CA LYS A 230 11.08 -11.25 -20.06
C LYS A 230 9.97 -11.43 -21.09
N VAL A 231 9.40 -10.32 -21.51
CA VAL A 231 8.40 -10.27 -22.57
C VAL A 231 9.09 -9.82 -23.84
N SER A 232 8.95 -10.60 -24.91
CA SER A 232 9.39 -10.21 -26.24
C SER A 232 8.23 -10.29 -27.23
N ASN A 233 8.23 -9.39 -28.20
CA ASN A 233 7.29 -9.39 -29.31
C ASN A 233 8.09 -9.21 -30.60
N ASP A 234 8.15 -10.26 -31.42
CA ASP A 234 8.81 -10.23 -32.73
C ASP A 234 7.86 -9.84 -33.89
N GLY A 235 6.64 -9.42 -33.56
CA GLY A 235 5.59 -9.06 -34.51
C GLY A 235 4.72 -10.25 -34.95
N THR A 236 5.12 -11.49 -34.65
CA THR A 236 4.38 -12.71 -35.01
C THR A 236 4.07 -13.61 -33.81
N LYS A 237 4.92 -13.59 -32.78
CA LYS A 237 4.77 -14.39 -31.57
C LYS A 237 5.27 -13.59 -30.36
N ARG A 238 4.48 -13.63 -29.30
CA ARG A 238 4.88 -13.15 -27.99
C ARG A 238 5.52 -14.30 -27.20
N THR A 239 6.67 -14.03 -26.60
CA THR A 239 7.27 -14.96 -25.62
C THR A 239 7.15 -14.38 -24.22
N PHE A 240 6.88 -15.27 -23.26
CA PHE A 240 6.77 -14.95 -21.86
C PHE A 240 7.71 -15.89 -21.10
N GLU A 241 8.92 -15.41 -20.82
CA GLU A 241 9.98 -16.20 -20.18
C GLU A 241 10.06 -15.80 -18.71
N ALA A 242 9.78 -16.74 -17.80
CA ALA A 242 9.99 -16.53 -16.37
C ALA A 242 11.50 -16.41 -16.08
N VAL A 243 11.89 -15.40 -15.33
CA VAL A 243 13.27 -15.15 -14.95
C VAL A 243 13.36 -14.88 -13.45
N ALA A 244 14.51 -15.17 -12.86
CA ALA A 244 14.82 -14.68 -11.52
C ALA A 244 15.07 -13.17 -11.58
N ALA A 245 14.74 -12.46 -10.49
CA ALA A 245 15.32 -11.14 -10.30
C ALA A 245 16.84 -11.30 -10.13
N SER A 246 17.60 -10.34 -10.62
CA SER A 246 19.05 -10.33 -10.46
C SER A 246 19.43 -10.42 -8.98
N GLY A 247 20.21 -11.43 -8.56
CA GLY A 247 20.64 -11.64 -7.17
C GLY A 247 20.97 -13.11 -6.91
N GLU A 248 21.86 -13.42 -5.97
CA GLU A 248 22.31 -14.81 -5.70
C GLU A 248 21.28 -15.65 -4.91
N ASP A 249 20.23 -15.04 -4.36
CA ASP A 249 19.40 -15.62 -3.29
C ASP A 249 17.90 -15.29 -3.35
N ASP A 250 17.33 -15.01 -4.54
CA ASP A 250 15.91 -14.60 -4.74
C ASP A 250 15.49 -13.33 -3.98
N SER A 251 16.45 -12.62 -3.37
CA SER A 251 16.15 -11.58 -2.40
C SER A 251 15.77 -10.22 -3.04
N GLU A 252 15.97 -10.09 -4.35
CA GLU A 252 15.72 -8.89 -5.13
C GLU A 252 14.26 -8.78 -5.61
N SER A 253 13.33 -8.65 -4.67
CA SER A 253 11.90 -8.44 -4.96
C SER A 253 11.56 -7.03 -5.47
N GLY A 254 12.51 -6.10 -5.33
CA GLY A 254 12.33 -4.66 -5.52
C GLY A 254 11.58 -3.95 -4.38
N LEU A 255 11.12 -4.67 -3.35
CA LEU A 255 10.47 -4.09 -2.18
C LEU A 255 11.52 -3.49 -1.24
N ILE A 256 11.28 -2.27 -0.78
CA ILE A 256 12.03 -1.61 0.29
C ILE A 256 11.02 -1.29 1.38
N ILE A 257 11.34 -1.56 2.64
CA ILE A 257 10.55 -1.12 3.78
C ILE A 257 11.37 -0.20 4.68
N GLN A 258 10.68 0.58 5.50
CA GLN A 258 11.30 1.35 6.57
C GLN A 258 10.90 0.75 7.93
N THR A 259 11.82 0.01 8.56
CA THR A 259 11.66 -0.61 9.89
C THR A 259 11.39 0.43 10.94
N ARG A 260 10.79 0.05 12.09
CA ARG A 260 10.31 1.00 13.10
C ARG A 260 11.33 2.05 13.54
N ASP A 261 12.60 1.69 13.65
CA ASP A 261 13.74 2.57 13.97
C ASP A 261 14.10 3.59 12.86
N GLY A 262 13.47 3.48 11.70
CA GLY A 262 13.61 4.38 10.57
C GLY A 262 14.59 3.88 9.50
N GLN A 263 15.18 2.70 9.65
CA GLN A 263 16.12 2.16 8.68
C GLN A 263 15.41 1.67 7.42
N ARG A 264 15.91 2.05 6.23
CA ARG A 264 15.47 1.47 4.96
C ARG A 264 16.16 0.13 4.76
N VAL A 265 15.37 -0.93 4.58
CA VAL A 265 15.85 -2.32 4.43
C VAL A 265 15.10 -3.02 3.30
N ARG A 266 15.66 -4.12 2.79
CA ARG A 266 15.07 -4.93 1.73
C ARG A 266 14.55 -6.26 2.29
N PRO A 267 13.23 -6.48 2.37
CA PRO A 267 12.70 -7.77 2.78
C PRO A 267 13.15 -8.90 1.86
N VAL A 268 13.65 -9.98 2.45
CA VAL A 268 13.94 -11.23 1.75
C VAL A 268 12.64 -12.01 1.64
N LEU A 269 12.05 -12.01 0.43
CA LEU A 269 10.75 -12.62 0.16
C LEU A 269 10.91 -13.92 -0.64
N LYS A 270 10.28 -15.01 -0.19
CA LYS A 270 10.43 -16.32 -0.86
C LYS A 270 9.20 -16.69 -1.69
N PRO A 271 9.36 -17.35 -2.86
CA PRO A 271 8.25 -17.75 -3.72
C PRO A 271 7.21 -18.69 -3.10
N ASP A 272 7.56 -19.40 -2.03
CA ASP A 272 6.73 -20.38 -1.31
C ASP A 272 6.09 -19.81 -0.03
N GLN A 273 6.24 -18.50 0.21
CA GLN A 273 5.70 -17.81 1.37
C GLN A 273 4.63 -16.79 1.01
N VAL A 274 3.61 -16.66 1.87
CA VAL A 274 2.68 -15.52 1.87
C VAL A 274 3.21 -14.48 2.83
N THR A 275 3.29 -13.21 2.41
CA THR A 275 3.73 -12.12 3.30
C THR A 275 2.55 -11.22 3.63
N LEU A 276 2.46 -10.80 4.89
CA LEU A 276 1.48 -9.83 5.36
C LEU A 276 2.20 -8.57 5.83
N MET A 277 1.64 -7.43 5.47
CA MET A 277 1.99 -6.12 6.03
C MET A 277 0.76 -5.48 6.64
N VAL A 278 0.93 -4.87 7.81
CA VAL A 278 -0.10 -4.03 8.44
C VAL A 278 -0.20 -2.71 7.67
N GLY A 279 -1.43 -2.26 7.46
CA GLY A 279 -1.70 -0.96 6.85
C GLY A 279 -2.20 0.06 7.88
N THR A 280 -2.25 1.33 7.47
CA THR A 280 -2.63 2.47 8.31
C THR A 280 -4.04 2.30 8.88
N GLY A 281 -4.94 1.63 8.14
CA GLY A 281 -6.32 1.40 8.54
C GLY A 281 -6.46 0.63 9.85
N TYR A 282 -5.49 -0.24 10.20
CA TYR A 282 -5.56 -0.98 11.46
C TYR A 282 -5.55 -0.03 12.66
N ASN A 283 -4.70 0.99 12.64
CA ASN A 283 -4.58 1.96 13.73
C ASN A 283 -5.59 3.11 13.63
N LEU A 284 -6.16 3.37 12.45
CA LEU A 284 -7.11 4.46 12.25
C LEU A 284 -8.57 4.03 12.44
N TRP A 285 -8.89 2.77 12.14
CA TRP A 285 -10.28 2.31 12.04
C TRP A 285 -10.68 1.36 13.16
N VAL A 286 -9.69 0.73 13.80
CA VAL A 286 -9.89 -0.27 14.86
C VAL A 286 -9.27 0.26 16.14
N ASP A 287 -10.04 0.23 17.23
CA ASP A 287 -9.51 0.46 18.57
C ASP A 287 -8.97 -0.88 19.09
N ALA A 288 -7.65 -0.97 19.22
CA ALA A 288 -6.95 -2.21 19.54
C ALA A 288 -6.02 -2.03 20.76
N SER A 289 -5.93 -3.09 21.56
CA SER A 289 -5.05 -3.15 22.74
C SER A 289 -3.56 -2.95 22.45
N HIS A 290 -3.13 -3.33 21.24
CA HIS A 290 -1.75 -3.19 20.78
C HIS A 290 -1.70 -2.31 19.53
N GLN A 291 -0.66 -1.49 19.43
CA GLN A 291 -0.38 -0.76 18.21
C GLN A 291 0.36 -1.67 17.23
N LEU A 292 -0.21 -1.84 16.04
CA LEU A 292 0.39 -2.59 14.95
C LEU A 292 0.91 -1.58 13.92
N PRO A 293 2.21 -1.26 13.87
CA PRO A 293 2.72 -0.20 12.99
C PRO A 293 2.42 -0.52 11.53
N ALA A 294 1.93 0.46 10.78
CA ALA A 294 1.77 0.35 9.34
C ALA A 294 3.14 0.27 8.67
N VAL A 295 3.27 -0.60 7.67
CA VAL A 295 4.56 -0.82 7.00
C VAL A 295 4.75 0.23 5.92
N MET A 296 5.64 1.18 6.20
CA MET A 296 6.14 2.13 5.22
C MET A 296 6.99 1.39 4.19
N HIS A 297 6.61 1.45 2.92
CA HIS A 297 7.29 0.69 1.88
C HIS A 297 7.33 1.43 0.53
N ALA A 298 8.30 1.05 -0.28
CA ALA A 298 8.55 1.57 -1.61
C ALA A 298 8.86 0.41 -2.56
N VAL A 299 8.78 0.67 -3.86
CA VAL A 299 9.19 -0.29 -4.87
C VAL A 299 10.22 0.35 -5.78
N ARG A 300 11.31 -0.37 -6.03
CA ARG A 300 12.24 -0.11 -7.12
C ARG A 300 12.20 -1.29 -8.08
N MET A 301 12.01 -1.03 -9.37
CA MET A 301 12.10 -2.08 -10.38
C MET A 301 13.51 -2.69 -10.39
N PRO A 302 13.65 -4.02 -10.26
CA PRO A 302 14.96 -4.66 -10.36
C PRO A 302 15.57 -4.52 -11.76
N GLU A 303 16.90 -4.54 -11.81
CA GLU A 303 17.65 -4.49 -13.06
C GLU A 303 17.95 -5.89 -13.59
N VAL A 304 17.18 -6.32 -14.59
CA VAL A 304 17.45 -7.56 -15.32
C VAL A 304 17.96 -7.23 -16.71
N GLU A 305 19.00 -7.93 -17.18
CA GLU A 305 19.51 -7.74 -18.52
C GLU A 305 18.46 -8.15 -19.57
N THR A 306 18.04 -7.18 -20.38
CA THR A 306 17.13 -7.38 -21.51
C THR A 306 17.79 -7.00 -22.83
N THR A 307 17.42 -7.67 -23.92
CA THR A 307 17.77 -7.22 -25.29
C THR A 307 16.97 -5.98 -25.68
N SER A 308 17.23 -5.42 -26.88
CA SER A 308 16.49 -4.26 -27.39
C SER A 308 15.01 -4.51 -27.67
N THR A 309 14.62 -5.77 -27.86
CA THR A 309 13.24 -6.22 -28.16
C THR A 309 12.53 -6.80 -26.94
N GLN A 310 13.25 -6.94 -25.82
CA GLN A 310 12.72 -7.46 -24.57
C GLN A 310 12.41 -6.37 -23.57
N ARG A 311 11.32 -6.57 -22.82
CA ARG A 311 10.97 -5.77 -21.64
C ARG A 311 10.86 -6.66 -20.42
N LEU A 312 11.27 -6.14 -19.27
CA LEU A 312 11.08 -6.80 -17.99
C LEU A 312 9.69 -6.45 -17.47
N VAL A 313 8.93 -7.47 -17.07
CA VAL A 313 7.66 -7.33 -16.37
C VAL A 313 7.79 -7.91 -14.97
N ARG A 314 7.54 -7.10 -13.94
CA ARG A 314 7.34 -7.54 -12.55
C ARG A 314 5.84 -7.73 -12.32
N ALA A 315 5.43 -8.95 -12.06
CA ALA A 315 4.07 -9.32 -11.71
C ALA A 315 3.93 -9.45 -10.19
N TRP A 316 2.95 -8.76 -9.63
CA TRP A 316 2.71 -8.75 -8.19
C TRP A 316 1.21 -8.80 -7.91
N PHE A 317 0.86 -9.42 -6.79
CA PHE A 317 -0.51 -9.47 -6.30
C PHE A 317 -0.55 -9.13 -4.82
N GLY A 318 -1.52 -8.31 -4.44
CA GLY A 318 -1.88 -8.06 -3.05
C GLY A 318 -3.39 -8.11 -2.84
N LYS A 319 -3.80 -8.73 -1.73
CA LYS A 319 -5.16 -8.74 -1.19
C LYS A 319 -5.21 -7.81 0.00
N MET A 320 -5.82 -6.65 -0.19
CA MET A 320 -6.07 -5.69 0.87
C MET A 320 -7.31 -6.12 1.66
N THR A 321 -7.19 -6.11 2.98
CA THR A 321 -8.30 -6.35 3.91
C THR A 321 -8.68 -5.02 4.54
N LEU A 322 -9.90 -4.59 4.29
CA LEU A 322 -10.48 -3.36 4.82
C LEU A 322 -11.41 -3.66 5.99
N LEU A 323 -11.92 -2.62 6.64
CA LEU A 323 -12.94 -2.80 7.68
C LEU A 323 -14.27 -3.29 7.05
N PRO A 324 -15.10 -4.08 7.76
CA PRO A 324 -16.46 -4.37 7.28
C PRO A 324 -17.26 -3.09 7.03
N SER A 325 -18.09 -3.05 5.99
CA SER A 325 -18.87 -1.86 5.61
C SER A 325 -19.75 -1.33 6.76
N TYR A 326 -20.39 -2.24 7.49
CA TYR A 326 -21.24 -1.93 8.63
C TYR A 326 -20.48 -1.56 9.91
N GLN A 327 -19.16 -1.75 9.93
CA GLN A 327 -18.35 -1.53 11.12
C GLN A 327 -18.16 -0.04 11.36
N ARG A 328 -18.24 0.35 12.63
CA ARG A 328 -18.01 1.73 13.06
C ARG A 328 -16.54 1.95 13.37
N MET A 329 -15.96 2.95 12.71
CA MET A 329 -14.65 3.50 13.04
C MET A 329 -14.72 4.40 14.29
N SER A 330 -15.87 5.03 14.51
CA SER A 330 -16.17 5.82 15.70
C SER A 330 -17.68 5.83 15.99
N LYS A 331 -18.11 6.44 17.09
CA LYS A 331 -19.54 6.62 17.42
C LYS A 331 -20.35 7.29 16.30
N GLN A 332 -19.70 8.02 15.40
CA GLN A 332 -20.36 8.85 14.38
C GLN A 332 -20.11 8.36 12.95
N VAL A 333 -19.07 7.55 12.71
CA VAL A 333 -18.64 7.21 11.35
C VAL A 333 -18.64 5.70 11.14
N TYR A 334 -19.42 5.26 10.17
CA TYR A 334 -19.33 3.92 9.59
C TYR A 334 -18.29 3.88 8.48
N PHE A 335 -17.70 2.71 8.26
CA PHE A 335 -16.71 2.53 7.20
C PHE A 335 -17.28 2.72 5.78
N ASP A 336 -18.52 2.32 5.54
CA ASP A 336 -19.22 2.58 4.26
C ASP A 336 -19.40 4.09 3.97
N GLY A 337 -19.77 4.87 4.99
CA GLY A 337 -19.83 6.32 4.93
C GLY A 337 -18.44 6.92 4.66
N TYR A 338 -17.42 6.38 5.32
CA TYR A 338 -16.02 6.80 5.13
C TYR A 338 -15.56 6.61 3.66
N THR A 339 -15.80 5.42 3.13
CA THR A 339 -15.41 5.04 1.76
C THR A 339 -16.23 5.77 0.68
N ASN A 340 -17.54 5.97 0.88
CA ASN A 340 -18.38 6.73 -0.06
C ASN A 340 -17.94 8.20 -0.17
N LEU A 341 -17.70 8.86 0.96
CA LEU A 341 -17.21 10.24 0.98
C LEU A 341 -15.84 10.37 0.32
N THR A 342 -14.95 9.41 0.58
CA THR A 342 -13.64 9.31 -0.08
C THR A 342 -13.79 9.20 -1.60
N ARG A 343 -14.70 8.34 -2.08
CA ARG A 343 -14.98 8.16 -3.50
C ARG A 343 -15.52 9.42 -4.15
N GLU A 344 -16.53 10.05 -3.54
CA GLU A 344 -17.12 11.30 -4.05
C GLU A 344 -16.06 12.41 -4.13
N TYR A 345 -15.20 12.52 -3.13
CA TYR A 345 -14.12 13.51 -3.12
C TYR A 345 -13.13 13.31 -4.29
N VAL A 346 -12.73 12.05 -4.57
CA VAL A 346 -11.87 11.73 -5.74
C VAL A 346 -12.59 12.02 -7.06
N GLN A 347 -13.87 11.67 -7.16
CA GLN A 347 -14.66 11.87 -8.38
C GLN A 347 -14.89 13.35 -8.71
N ASN A 348 -14.98 14.20 -7.68
CA ASN A 348 -15.18 15.64 -7.85
C ASN A 348 -13.89 16.42 -8.19
N GLY A 349 -12.76 15.73 -8.40
CA GLY A 349 -11.55 16.33 -8.98
C GLY A 349 -10.87 17.37 -8.07
N TYR A 350 -11.11 17.31 -6.76
CA TYR A 350 -10.28 18.06 -5.82
C TYR A 350 -8.82 17.65 -6.03
N GLN A 351 -7.97 18.66 -6.23
CA GLN A 351 -6.57 18.55 -6.67
C GLN A 351 -5.69 17.92 -5.58
N VAL A 352 -5.88 16.63 -5.33
CA VAL A 352 -5.00 15.85 -4.47
C VAL A 352 -4.23 14.90 -5.37
N ASP A 353 -2.95 14.70 -5.05
CA ASP A 353 -2.24 13.57 -5.61
C ASP A 353 -3.02 12.29 -5.25
N HIS A 354 -3.58 11.62 -6.25
CA HIS A 354 -4.47 10.47 -6.09
C HIS A 354 -3.81 9.31 -5.31
N HIS A 355 -2.48 9.36 -5.14
CA HIS A 355 -1.72 8.47 -4.26
C HIS A 355 -2.09 8.61 -2.78
N ALA A 356 -2.39 9.84 -2.31
CA ALA A 356 -2.73 10.14 -0.91
C ALA A 356 -4.10 9.61 -0.46
N VAL A 357 -4.99 9.34 -1.41
CA VAL A 357 -6.33 8.80 -1.16
C VAL A 357 -6.27 7.27 -1.30
N GLY A 358 -5.67 6.62 -0.31
CA GLY A 358 -5.48 5.17 -0.30
C GLY A 358 -4.08 4.74 0.14
N CYS A 359 -3.08 5.62 0.04
CA CYS A 359 -1.77 5.38 0.62
C CYS A 359 -1.16 6.68 1.15
N ALA A 360 -0.71 6.75 2.40
CA ALA A 360 -0.06 7.97 2.92
C ALA A 360 1.43 8.00 2.48
N PRO A 361 1.91 9.03 1.75
CA PRO A 361 3.33 9.13 1.42
C PRO A 361 4.16 9.55 2.65
N GLY A 362 5.16 8.73 2.99
CA GLY A 362 6.07 8.93 4.12
C GLY A 362 5.41 8.80 5.51
N ARG A 363 6.22 8.81 6.59
CA ARG A 363 5.76 8.65 8.00
C ARG A 363 5.02 9.86 8.55
N ARG A 364 4.38 10.62 7.67
CA ARG A 364 3.57 11.76 8.02
C ARG A 364 2.15 11.29 7.82
N LEU A 365 1.34 11.37 8.87
CA LEU A 365 -0.10 11.40 8.72
C LEU A 365 -0.40 12.64 7.87
N ILE A 366 -0.48 12.46 6.55
CA ILE A 366 -1.10 13.44 5.69
C ILE A 366 -2.57 13.30 6.01
N SER A 367 -3.12 14.30 6.68
CA SER A 367 -4.57 14.39 6.78
C SER A 367 -5.10 14.29 5.35
N PHE A 368 -6.09 13.44 5.14
CA PHE A 368 -6.79 13.32 3.87
C PHE A 368 -7.06 14.72 3.30
N ALA A 369 -6.30 15.11 2.25
CA ALA A 369 -6.08 16.47 1.73
C ALA A 369 -4.93 17.26 2.37
N GLY A 370 -3.83 17.38 1.62
CA GLY A 370 -2.77 18.38 1.81
C GLY A 370 -3.20 19.81 1.48
N ASP A 371 -4.47 20.15 1.69
CA ASP A 371 -4.94 21.53 1.59
C ASP A 371 -4.69 22.20 2.94
N VAL A 372 -3.76 23.16 2.94
CA VAL A 372 -3.64 24.12 4.03
C VAL A 372 -5.00 24.81 4.17
N CYS A 373 -5.63 24.61 5.33
CA CYS A 373 -6.89 25.24 5.67
C CYS A 373 -6.65 26.26 6.80
N MET A 374 -7.59 27.19 6.94
CA MET A 374 -7.53 28.20 7.99
C MET A 374 -8.55 27.85 9.08
N SER A 375 -8.07 27.30 10.19
CA SER A 375 -8.89 26.88 11.32
C SER A 375 -9.26 28.09 12.18
N ASN A 376 -10.54 28.23 12.47
CA ASN A 376 -11.07 29.22 13.40
C ASN A 376 -10.81 28.76 14.83
N VAL A 377 -10.28 29.66 15.67
CA VAL A 377 -10.16 29.42 17.11
C VAL A 377 -11.49 29.79 17.77
N CYS A 378 -12.24 28.78 18.20
CA CYS A 378 -13.60 28.94 18.71
C CYS A 378 -13.77 28.34 20.11
N HIS A 379 -14.57 29.01 20.94
CA HIS A 379 -14.91 28.60 22.29
C HIS A 379 -16.43 28.63 22.50
N PRO A 380 -16.98 27.84 23.44
CA PRO A 380 -18.40 27.91 23.75
C PRO A 380 -18.76 29.29 24.30
N LYS A 381 -19.92 29.84 23.89
CA LYS A 381 -20.42 31.10 24.44
C LYS A 381 -20.78 30.96 25.92
N ASN A 382 -21.33 29.80 26.29
CA ASN A 382 -21.60 29.39 27.66
C ASN A 382 -20.91 28.04 27.92
N PRO A 383 -20.06 27.91 28.95
CA PRO A 383 -19.36 26.66 29.25
C PRO A 383 -20.30 25.46 29.50
N SER A 384 -21.50 25.72 30.02
CA SER A 384 -22.51 24.68 30.30
C SER A 384 -23.24 24.16 29.06
N ASP A 385 -23.14 24.88 27.94
CA ASP A 385 -23.85 24.59 26.68
C ASP A 385 -22.87 24.20 25.56
N GLU A 386 -21.69 23.71 25.91
CA GLU A 386 -20.71 23.30 24.90
C GLU A 386 -21.30 22.18 24.03
N PRO A 387 -21.40 22.40 22.71
CA PRO A 387 -21.92 21.39 21.80
C PRO A 387 -20.99 20.18 21.83
N LYS A 388 -21.53 18.96 21.77
CA LYS A 388 -20.72 17.77 21.43
C LYS A 388 -20.80 17.65 19.91
N PRO A 389 -19.73 17.97 19.15
CA PRO A 389 -18.35 17.50 19.36
C PRO A 389 -17.29 18.54 19.80
N GLY A 390 -17.70 19.69 20.33
CA GLY A 390 -16.85 20.81 20.75
C GLY A 390 -16.87 21.94 19.72
N CYS A 391 -16.65 23.18 20.17
CA CYS A 391 -16.72 24.35 19.30
C CYS A 391 -15.64 24.36 18.20
N THR A 392 -14.45 23.82 18.48
CA THR A 392 -13.37 23.69 17.50
C THR A 392 -13.78 22.79 16.34
N THR A 393 -14.42 21.65 16.61
CA THR A 393 -14.86 20.71 15.57
C THR A 393 -16.05 21.28 14.81
N MET A 394 -17.06 21.80 15.51
CA MET A 394 -18.31 22.27 14.91
C MET A 394 -18.10 23.51 14.01
N CYS A 395 -17.22 24.44 14.38
CA CYS A 395 -17.00 25.67 13.61
C CYS A 395 -15.95 25.56 12.50
N ASN A 396 -15.33 24.40 12.35
CA ASN A 396 -14.31 24.16 11.33
C ASN A 396 -14.66 23.00 10.39
N SER A 397 -15.85 22.42 10.53
CA SER A 397 -16.29 21.28 9.76
C SER A 397 -17.30 21.67 8.68
N GLU A 398 -17.11 21.13 7.47
CA GLU A 398 -18.02 21.28 6.33
C GLU A 398 -19.30 20.45 6.52
N HIS A 399 -19.43 19.65 7.57
CA HIS A 399 -20.68 18.95 7.90
C HIS A 399 -21.66 19.82 8.69
N PHE A 400 -21.15 20.82 9.41
CA PHE A 400 -21.97 21.75 10.20
C PHE A 400 -22.16 23.06 9.41
N VAL A 401 -22.73 22.94 8.20
CA VAL A 401 -22.99 24.10 7.33
C VAL A 401 -24.22 24.84 7.83
N GLY A 402 -24.04 25.99 8.48
CA GLY A 402 -25.15 26.85 8.93
C GLY A 402 -24.93 27.58 10.24
N GLY A 403 -25.98 28.25 10.73
CA GLY A 403 -25.98 29.11 11.92
C GLY A 403 -25.74 28.40 13.27
N GLU A 404 -25.48 27.09 13.29
CA GLU A 404 -25.25 26.32 14.52
C GLU A 404 -23.95 26.69 15.23
N CYS A 405 -22.85 26.87 14.48
CA CYS A 405 -21.62 27.45 15.04
C CYS A 405 -21.89 28.82 15.65
N ALA A 406 -22.57 29.70 14.91
CA ALA A 406 -22.90 31.05 15.38
C ALA A 406 -23.87 31.04 16.59
N LYS A 407 -24.65 29.97 16.77
CA LYS A 407 -25.58 29.82 17.88
C LYS A 407 -24.86 29.50 19.19
N TYR A 408 -23.99 28.49 19.19
CA TYR A 408 -23.39 27.96 20.43
C TYR A 408 -21.94 28.42 20.69
N CYS A 409 -21.22 28.86 19.66
CA CYS A 409 -19.80 29.14 19.73
C CYS A 409 -19.46 30.59 19.39
N SER A 410 -18.40 31.10 20.02
CA SER A 410 -17.78 32.38 19.70
C SER A 410 -16.40 32.10 19.13
N CYS A 411 -16.17 32.54 17.89
CA CYS A 411 -14.88 32.39 17.23
C CYS A 411 -14.11 33.70 17.29
N SER A 412 -12.84 33.64 17.65
CA SER A 412 -11.94 34.78 17.46
C SER A 412 -11.77 35.05 15.96
N GLY A 413 -11.52 36.31 15.60
CA GLY A 413 -11.16 36.66 14.22
C GLY A 413 -9.78 36.12 13.80
N GLN A 414 -9.04 35.52 14.73
CA GLN A 414 -7.77 34.89 14.49
C GLN A 414 -8.00 33.52 13.86
N LYS A 415 -7.35 33.32 12.71
CA LYS A 415 -7.31 32.03 12.04
C LYS A 415 -5.89 31.47 12.13
N VAL A 416 -5.79 30.18 12.38
CA VAL A 416 -4.52 29.47 12.46
C VAL A 416 -4.40 28.50 11.30
N THR A 417 -3.18 28.30 10.82
CA THR A 417 -2.88 27.28 9.82
C THR A 417 -3.28 25.92 10.38
N GLY A 418 -4.01 25.16 9.58
CA GLY A 418 -4.45 23.83 9.91
C GLY A 418 -4.41 22.93 8.69
N SER A 419 -4.61 21.66 8.96
CA SER A 419 -4.70 20.61 7.96
C SER A 419 -6.15 20.10 7.91
N LYS A 420 -6.69 19.93 6.71
CA LYS A 420 -8.06 19.42 6.54
C LYS A 420 -8.08 17.94 6.92
N CYS A 421 -8.72 17.60 8.03
CA CYS A 421 -8.93 16.25 8.54
C CYS A 421 -10.43 15.95 8.53
N TRP A 422 -10.86 14.99 7.71
CA TRP A 422 -12.27 14.53 7.66
C TRP A 422 -13.29 15.67 7.51
N PHE A 423 -13.16 16.44 6.42
CA PHE A 423 -13.99 17.62 6.14
C PHE A 423 -13.94 18.69 7.25
N THR A 424 -13.00 18.60 8.18
CA THR A 424 -12.83 19.50 9.33
C THR A 424 -11.44 20.10 9.32
N CYS A 425 -11.33 21.43 9.42
CA CYS A 425 -10.05 22.11 9.50
C CYS A 425 -9.48 22.05 10.93
N VAL A 426 -8.45 21.24 11.14
CA VAL A 426 -7.81 21.04 12.45
C VAL A 426 -6.50 21.82 12.51
N ALA A 427 -6.34 22.69 13.50
CA ALA A 427 -5.14 23.49 13.69
C ALA A 427 -3.89 22.61 13.82
N ASP A 428 -2.80 23.02 13.19
CA ASP A 428 -1.52 22.30 13.28
C ASP A 428 -0.91 22.42 14.68
N ILE A 429 -0.27 21.35 15.15
CA ILE A 429 0.41 21.32 16.44
C ILE A 429 1.77 21.99 16.26
N ALA A 430 2.01 23.10 16.96
CA ALA A 430 3.28 23.83 16.89
C ALA A 430 4.42 23.16 17.69
N ASP A 431 4.09 22.35 18.69
CA ASP A 431 5.07 21.66 19.54
C ASP A 431 4.55 20.29 19.99
N CYS A 432 5.36 19.23 19.77
CA CYS A 432 4.99 17.83 20.00
C CYS A 432 4.97 17.44 21.49
N ALA A 433 5.31 18.36 22.40
CA ALA A 433 5.40 18.10 23.84
C ALA A 433 4.03 18.06 24.56
N GLY A 434 2.92 18.39 23.90
CA GLY A 434 1.63 18.68 24.56
C GLY A 434 0.41 17.95 24.00
N GLY A 435 0.35 16.62 24.14
CA GLY A 435 -0.91 15.85 24.09
C GLY A 435 -1.50 15.55 22.70
N SER A 436 -2.44 14.58 22.68
CA SER A 436 -3.16 14.12 21.48
C SER A 436 -4.26 15.11 21.07
N GLN A 437 -4.32 15.50 19.80
CA GLN A 437 -5.50 16.17 19.23
C GLN A 437 -6.58 15.14 18.89
N GLN A 438 -7.87 15.47 18.99
CA GLN A 438 -8.95 14.61 18.50
C GLN A 438 -9.58 15.22 17.23
N CYS A 439 -9.64 14.44 16.15
CA CYS A 439 -10.33 14.73 14.90
C CYS A 439 -11.57 13.82 14.82
N SER A 440 -12.77 14.36 15.07
CA SER A 440 -14.03 13.61 14.99
C SER A 440 -14.04 12.29 15.80
N GLY A 441 -13.38 12.30 16.96
CA GLY A 441 -13.22 11.14 17.84
C GLY A 441 -11.99 10.27 17.56
N MET A 442 -11.22 10.55 16.50
CA MET A 442 -9.95 9.87 16.18
C MET A 442 -8.77 10.71 16.69
N GLY A 443 -7.91 10.15 17.53
CA GLY A 443 -6.76 10.87 18.08
C GLY A 443 -5.62 11.06 17.06
N LYS A 444 -5.29 12.30 16.68
CA LYS A 444 -3.98 12.65 16.13
C LYS A 444 -2.98 12.66 17.29
N LYS A 445 -2.22 11.58 17.43
CA LYS A 445 -1.07 11.49 18.34
C LYS A 445 0.18 11.86 17.57
N CYS A 446 1.03 12.70 18.14
CA CYS A 446 2.42 12.78 17.71
C CYS A 446 3.02 11.36 17.89
N VAL A 447 3.69 10.85 16.84
CA VAL A 447 4.54 9.66 16.94
C VAL A 447 5.98 10.12 16.84
#